data_AF-X1C326-F1
#
_entry.id   AF-X1C326-F1
#
_cell.length_a   1.000
_cell.length_b   1.000
_cell.length_c   1.000
_cell.angle_alpha   90.00
_cell.angle_beta   90.00
_cell.angle_gamma   90.00
#
_symmetry.space_group_name_H-M   'P 1'
#
loop_
_entity.id
_entity.type
_entity.pdbx_description
1 polymer ?
#
loop_
_entity_poly.entity_id
_entity_poly.type
_entity_poly.pdbx_seq_one_letter_code
_entity_poly.pdbx_strand_id
1 'polypeptide(L)'
;MRLKRKKRKDIKIVVGYKNLDRLSTALTEYGTIVKSEDCLDLPPKIYEKFYVDLTKEQSKHYTELRRKLITEIEGGIVSVKLTLTKILRLQQLVCGYLKDDDGYVHTVPHNRLDALDAILDETNGKAI
;
A
#
# COMPACT_ATOMS: atom_id res chain seq x y z
N MET A 1 29.04 25.37 20.69
CA MET A 1 28.71 23.93 20.73
C MET A 1 28.07 23.54 19.38
N ARG A 2 28.79 22.83 18.51
CA ARG A 2 28.40 22.54 17.11
C ARG A 2 27.41 21.36 17.08
N LEU A 3 26.17 21.59 16.65
CA LEU A 3 25.19 20.52 16.40
C LEU A 3 25.71 19.57 15.30
N LYS A 4 25.93 18.30 15.63
CA LYS A 4 26.28 17.25 14.67
C LYS A 4 25.06 16.97 13.77
N ARG A 5 25.14 17.31 12.48
CA ARG A 5 24.12 16.93 11.47
C ARG A 5 24.01 15.41 11.40
N LYS A 6 22.81 14.88 11.65
CA LYS A 6 22.45 13.46 11.55
C LYS A 6 22.67 12.99 10.10
N LYS A 7 23.57 12.02 9.86
CA LYS A 7 23.81 11.42 8.53
C LYS A 7 22.49 10.82 8.01
N ARG A 8 22.00 11.27 6.85
CA ARG A 8 20.92 10.59 6.13
C ARG A 8 21.42 9.21 5.73
N LYS A 9 20.61 8.16 5.91
CA LYS A 9 20.92 6.84 5.37
C LYS A 9 20.88 6.93 3.84
N ASP A 10 21.94 6.49 3.18
CA ASP A 10 21.97 6.30 1.72
C ASP A 10 20.91 5.27 1.34
N ILE A 11 19.84 5.73 0.69
CA ILE A 11 18.82 4.86 0.11
C ILE A 11 19.37 4.46 -1.26
N LYS A 12 19.69 3.17 -1.44
CA LYS A 12 20.07 2.63 -2.74
C LYS A 12 18.83 2.56 -3.62
N ILE A 13 18.60 3.61 -4.40
CA ILE A 13 17.60 3.63 -5.44
C ILE A 13 18.17 2.87 -6.63
N VAL A 14 17.46 1.84 -7.10
CA VAL A 14 17.82 1.14 -8.34
C VAL A 14 17.65 2.12 -9.49
N VAL A 15 18.77 2.63 -10.01
CA VAL A 15 18.81 3.56 -11.14
C VAL A 15 18.67 2.87 -12.50
N GLY A 16 18.79 1.54 -12.52
CA GLY A 16 18.64 0.73 -13.73
C GLY A 16 19.07 -0.70 -13.49
N TYR A 17 18.66 -1.57 -14.41
CA TYR A 17 19.03 -2.98 -14.42
C TYR A 17 20.21 -3.20 -15.36
N LYS A 18 21.07 -4.16 -15.04
CA LYS A 18 22.22 -4.53 -15.87
C LYS A 18 22.12 -5.99 -16.29
N ASN A 19 22.54 -6.29 -17.52
CA ASN A 19 22.64 -7.65 -18.05
C ASN A 19 21.30 -8.42 -18.05
N LEU A 20 20.19 -7.74 -18.35
CA LEU A 20 18.86 -8.37 -18.43
C LEU A 20 18.84 -9.49 -19.48
N ASP A 21 19.53 -9.30 -20.61
CA ASP A 21 19.61 -10.31 -21.67
C ASP A 21 20.30 -11.58 -21.16
N ARG A 22 21.44 -11.44 -20.46
CA ARG A 22 22.15 -12.58 -19.87
C ARG A 22 21.30 -13.32 -18.86
N LEU A 23 20.55 -12.58 -18.03
CA LEU A 23 19.63 -13.16 -17.06
C LEU A 23 18.49 -13.91 -17.76
N SER A 24 17.91 -13.31 -18.81
CA SER A 24 16.84 -13.92 -19.59
C SER A 24 17.31 -15.24 -20.21
N THR A 25 18.47 -15.26 -20.88
CA THR A 25 19.02 -16.48 -21.50
C THR A 25 19.28 -17.57 -20.47
N ALA A 26 19.87 -17.22 -19.32
CA ALA A 26 20.14 -18.19 -18.27
C ALA A 26 18.85 -18.76 -17.66
N LEU A 27 17.77 -17.98 -17.57
CA LEU A 27 16.48 -18.46 -17.08
C LEU A 27 15.77 -19.37 -18.09
N THR A 28 15.90 -19.09 -19.40
CA THR A 28 15.28 -19.90 -20.45
C THR A 28 15.83 -21.33 -20.51
N GLU A 29 17.04 -21.60 -20.02
CA GLU A 29 17.58 -22.97 -19.90
C GLU A 29 16.77 -23.86 -18.94
N TYR A 30 16.13 -23.27 -17.93
CA TYR A 30 15.43 -24.01 -16.87
C TYR A 30 13.90 -23.90 -16.95
N GLY A 31 13.36 -23.13 -17.89
CA GLY A 31 11.92 -22.98 -18.06
C GLY A 31 11.51 -22.03 -19.17
N THR A 32 10.22 -22.03 -19.50
CA THR A 32 9.64 -21.16 -20.54
C THR A 32 8.77 -20.10 -19.88
N ILE A 33 9.05 -18.82 -20.17
CA ILE A 33 8.23 -17.68 -19.78
C ILE A 33 7.58 -17.17 -21.06
N VAL A 34 6.25 -17.22 -21.13
CA VAL A 34 5.49 -16.64 -22.25
C VAL A 34 4.47 -15.69 -21.66
N LYS A 35 4.24 -14.56 -22.33
CA LYS A 35 3.21 -13.65 -21.89
C LYS A 35 1.85 -14.13 -22.39
N SER A 36 0.81 -13.90 -21.60
CA SER A 36 -0.56 -14.24 -22.02
C SER A 36 -0.95 -13.55 -23.33
N GLU A 37 -0.44 -12.35 -23.58
CA GLU A 37 -0.66 -11.59 -24.84
C GLU A 37 -0.07 -12.29 -26.08
N ASP A 38 0.97 -13.11 -25.92
CA ASP A 38 1.61 -13.84 -27.02
C ASP A 38 0.96 -15.22 -27.26
N CYS A 39 0.10 -15.68 -26.33
CA CYS A 39 -0.51 -17.01 -26.35
C CYS A 39 -2.03 -16.99 -26.54
N LEU A 40 -2.70 -15.88 -26.19
CA LEU A 40 -4.16 -15.80 -26.11
C LEU A 40 -4.64 -14.50 -26.74
N ASP A 41 -5.68 -14.60 -27.58
CA ASP A 41 -6.38 -13.44 -28.15
C ASP A 41 -7.34 -12.81 -27.12
N LEU A 42 -6.76 -12.31 -26.03
CA LEU A 42 -7.51 -11.63 -24.97
C LEU A 42 -7.66 -10.14 -25.29
N PRO A 43 -8.82 -9.53 -24.95
CA PRO A 43 -8.97 -8.09 -25.00
C PRO A 43 -7.94 -7.41 -24.07
N PRO A 44 -7.58 -6.14 -24.34
CA PRO A 44 -6.60 -5.42 -23.53
C PRO A 44 -7.10 -5.28 -22.09
N LYS A 45 -6.18 -5.44 -21.14
CA LYS A 45 -6.48 -5.28 -19.71
C LYS A 45 -6.72 -3.80 -19.37
N ILE A 46 -7.90 -3.50 -18.86
CA ILE A 46 -8.28 -2.16 -18.41
C ILE A 46 -8.02 -2.06 -16.90
N TYR A 47 -7.37 -0.98 -16.47
CA TYR A 47 -7.14 -0.69 -15.06
C TYR A 47 -7.91 0.56 -14.67
N GLU A 48 -8.87 0.40 -13.75
CA GLU A 48 -9.67 1.49 -13.23
C GLU A 48 -9.37 1.74 -11.75
N LYS A 49 -9.52 3.00 -11.32
CA LYS A 49 -9.29 3.41 -9.94
C LYS A 49 -10.58 4.00 -9.38
N PHE A 50 -11.12 3.34 -8.37
CA PHE A 50 -12.28 3.81 -7.62
C PHE A 50 -11.81 4.55 -6.37
N TYR A 51 -12.16 5.83 -6.29
CA TYR A 51 -11.88 6.67 -5.13
C TYR A 51 -13.04 6.57 -4.15
N VAL A 52 -12.74 6.18 -2.91
CA VAL A 52 -13.74 6.01 -1.84
C VAL A 52 -13.47 7.03 -0.76
N ASP A 53 -14.46 7.88 -0.48
CA ASP A 53 -14.35 8.88 0.57
C ASP A 53 -14.41 8.25 1.95
N LEU A 54 -13.68 8.85 2.90
CA LEU A 54 -13.72 8.45 4.30
C LEU A 54 -15.03 8.92 4.95
N THR A 55 -15.55 8.12 5.89
CA THR A 55 -16.63 8.59 6.77
C THR A 55 -16.15 9.77 7.64
N LYS A 56 -17.10 10.53 8.19
CA LYS A 56 -16.76 11.64 9.11
C LYS A 56 -15.93 11.16 10.31
N GLU A 57 -16.27 9.98 10.84
CA GLU A 57 -15.57 9.34 11.95
C GLU A 57 -14.15 8.91 11.56
N GLN A 58 -14.00 8.20 10.44
CA GLN A 58 -12.68 7.82 9.90
C GLN A 58 -11.81 9.05 9.65
N SER A 59 -12.36 10.10 9.03
CA SER A 59 -11.63 11.33 8.71
C SER A 59 -11.10 12.03 9.97
N LYS A 60 -11.93 12.09 11.03
CA LYS A 60 -11.54 12.62 12.34
C LYS A 60 -10.38 11.81 12.94
N HIS A 61 -10.55 10.50 13.07
CA HIS A 61 -9.53 9.64 13.66
C HIS A 61 -8.23 9.60 12.84
N TYR A 62 -8.35 9.60 11.52
CA TYR A 62 -7.21 9.62 10.61
C TYR A 62 -6.40 10.91 10.77
N THR A 63 -7.07 12.06 10.81
CA THR A 63 -6.42 13.36 10.98
C THR A 63 -5.72 13.47 12.33
N GLU A 64 -6.37 13.01 13.41
CA GLU A 64 -5.77 13.00 14.75
C GLU A 64 -4.54 12.10 14.82
N LEU A 65 -4.63 10.87 14.31
CA LEU A 65 -3.53 9.92 14.30
C LEU A 65 -2.38 10.42 13.44
N ARG A 66 -2.67 10.94 12.24
CA ARG A 66 -1.67 11.56 11.35
C ARG A 66 -0.96 12.73 12.02
N ARG A 67 -1.68 13.61 12.72
CA ARG A 67 -1.07 14.73 13.44
C ARG A 67 -0.10 14.25 14.51
N LYS A 68 -0.51 13.27 15.34
CA LYS A 68 0.37 12.67 16.36
C LYS A 68 1.64 12.10 15.73
N LEU A 69 1.53 11.45 14.57
CA LEU A 69 2.68 10.91 13.84
C LEU A 69 3.69 11.97 13.44
N ILE A 70 3.21 13.06 12.86
CA ILE A 70 4.07 14.14 12.38
C ILE A 70 4.78 14.80 13.57
N THR A 71 4.06 15.12 14.64
CA THR A 71 4.61 15.73 15.85
C THR A 71 5.73 14.89 16.47
N GLU A 72 5.56 13.57 16.54
CA GLU A 72 6.60 12.69 17.08
C GLU A 72 7.85 12.61 16.20
N ILE A 73 7.68 12.61 14.87
CA ILE A 73 8.79 12.60 13.91
C ILE A 73 9.66 13.86 14.07
N GLU A 74 9.02 15.03 14.24
CA GLU A 74 9.71 16.30 14.46
C GLU A 74 10.43 16.35 15.82
N GLY A 75 9.86 15.71 16.84
CA GLY A 75 10.45 15.56 18.18
C GLY A 75 11.70 14.67 18.25
N GLY A 76 12.08 13.99 17.16
CA GLY A 76 13.39 13.37 16.99
C GLY A 76 13.58 11.97 17.59
N ILE A 77 12.58 11.42 18.30
CA ILE A 77 12.64 10.12 19.00
C ILE A 77 11.63 9.14 18.36
N VAL A 78 11.82 8.76 17.10
CA VAL A 78 10.98 7.72 16.46
C VAL A 78 11.85 6.65 15.82
N SER A 79 11.65 5.39 16.22
CA SER A 79 12.29 4.23 15.59
C SER A 79 11.52 3.79 14.34
N VAL A 80 12.20 3.17 13.37
CA VAL A 80 11.57 2.73 12.11
C VAL A 80 10.43 1.74 12.34
N LYS A 81 10.57 0.82 13.32
CA LYS A 81 9.51 -0.14 13.69
C LYS A 81 8.26 0.59 14.18
N LEU A 82 8.44 1.60 15.04
CA LEU A 82 7.35 2.40 15.57
C LEU A 82 6.63 3.20 14.47
N THR A 83 7.37 3.75 13.50
CA THR A 83 6.76 4.45 12.34
C THR A 83 5.93 3.51 11.48
N LEU A 84 6.44 2.32 11.14
CA LEU A 84 5.73 1.35 10.31
C LEU A 84 4.45 0.87 10.95
N THR A 85 4.50 0.53 12.26
CA THR A 85 3.29 0.11 13.00
C THR A 85 2.21 1.18 12.94
N LYS A 86 2.56 2.46 13.02
CA LYS A 86 1.56 3.51 12.99
C LYS A 86 1.02 3.83 11.59
N ILE A 87 1.84 3.69 10.54
CA ILE A 87 1.34 3.71 9.15
C ILE A 87 0.36 2.55 8.94
N LEU A 88 0.66 1.37 9.48
CA LEU A 88 -0.24 0.22 9.48
C LEU A 88 -1.55 0.57 10.22
N ARG A 89 -1.51 1.25 11.38
CA ARG A 89 -2.74 1.69 12.07
C ARG A 89 -3.59 2.64 11.22
N LEU A 90 -2.97 3.58 10.50
CA LEU A 90 -3.69 4.45 9.55
C LEU A 90 -4.36 3.64 8.43
N GLN A 91 -3.65 2.66 7.85
CA GLN A 91 -4.20 1.79 6.81
C GLN A 91 -5.39 0.96 7.35
N GLN A 92 -5.22 0.37 8.53
CA GLN A 92 -6.27 -0.42 9.20
C GLN A 92 -7.55 0.41 9.38
N LEU A 93 -7.42 1.62 9.93
CA LEU A 93 -8.54 2.56 10.10
C LEU A 93 -9.31 2.81 8.80
N VAL A 94 -8.60 3.05 7.69
CA VAL A 94 -9.21 3.24 6.36
C VAL A 94 -9.87 1.96 5.84
N CYS A 95 -9.34 0.79 6.18
CA CYS A 95 -9.93 -0.51 5.86
C CYS A 95 -11.14 -0.87 6.76
N GLY A 96 -11.50 -0.03 7.73
CA GLY A 96 -12.68 -0.25 8.57
C GLY A 96 -12.44 -1.16 9.77
N TYR A 97 -11.19 -1.40 10.15
CA TYR A 97 -10.88 -2.20 11.34
C TYR A 97 -9.65 -1.67 12.06
N LEU A 98 -9.53 -1.91 13.35
CA LEU A 98 -8.34 -1.60 14.14
C LEU A 98 -8.08 -2.74 15.11
N LYS A 99 -6.90 -3.33 15.04
CA LYS A 99 -6.48 -4.35 16.01
C LYS A 99 -5.79 -3.67 17.18
N ASP A 100 -6.22 -3.87 18.42
CA ASP A 100 -5.47 -3.38 19.57
C ASP A 100 -4.28 -4.29 19.92
N ASP A 101 -3.57 -3.96 21.00
CA ASP A 101 -2.37 -4.70 21.42
C ASP A 101 -2.72 -6.01 22.13
N ASP A 102 -3.95 -6.15 22.64
CA ASP A 102 -4.50 -7.40 23.20
C ASP A 102 -5.01 -8.34 22.08
N GLY A 103 -5.06 -7.84 20.85
CA GLY A 103 -5.39 -8.58 19.66
C GLY A 103 -6.87 -8.56 19.29
N TYR A 104 -7.69 -7.82 20.02
CA TYR A 104 -9.10 -7.61 19.70
C TYR A 104 -9.24 -6.68 18.49
N VAL A 105 -10.23 -6.96 17.63
CA VAL A 105 -10.48 -6.22 16.40
C VAL A 105 -11.70 -5.34 16.59
N HIS A 106 -11.46 -4.04 16.59
CA HIS A 106 -12.48 -2.99 16.61
C HIS A 106 -12.92 -2.71 15.18
N THR A 107 -14.22 -2.79 14.91
CA THR A 107 -14.80 -2.38 13.63
C THR A 107 -15.02 -0.87 13.60
N VAL A 108 -14.70 -0.26 12.46
CA VAL A 108 -14.83 1.18 12.22
C VAL A 108 -15.72 1.36 10.99
N PRO A 109 -16.81 2.17 11.07
CA PRO A 109 -17.67 2.43 9.93
C PRO A 109 -16.88 2.96 8.72
N HIS A 110 -17.10 2.36 7.55
CA HIS A 110 -16.37 2.70 6.33
C HIS A 110 -17.22 2.51 5.08
N ASN A 111 -16.96 3.31 4.04
CA ASN A 111 -17.75 3.31 2.80
C ASN A 111 -17.25 2.27 1.77
N ARG A 112 -16.26 1.43 2.12
CA ARG A 112 -15.60 0.56 1.12
C ARG A 112 -16.45 -0.65 0.71
N LEU A 113 -17.30 -1.16 1.61
CA LEU A 113 -18.22 -2.25 1.26
C LEU A 113 -19.33 -1.72 0.35
N ASP A 114 -19.94 -0.60 0.73
CA ASP A 114 -20.95 0.07 -0.12
C ASP A 114 -20.41 0.41 -1.51
N ALA A 115 -19.17 0.91 -1.57
CA ALA A 115 -18.49 1.16 -2.85
C ALA A 115 -18.19 -0.13 -3.63
N LEU A 116 -17.85 -1.22 -2.95
CA LEU A 116 -17.65 -2.52 -3.59
C LEU A 116 -18.96 -3.04 -4.18
N ASP A 117 -20.06 -2.95 -3.44
CA ASP A 117 -21.38 -3.38 -3.91
C ASP A 117 -21.81 -2.57 -5.14
N ALA A 118 -21.63 -1.25 -5.13
CA ALA A 118 -21.90 -0.40 -6.30
C ALA A 118 -21.06 -0.80 -7.53
N ILE A 119 -19.77 -1.10 -7.34
CA ILE A 119 -18.90 -1.56 -8.43
C ILE A 119 -19.34 -2.92 -8.96
N LEU A 120 -19.75 -3.84 -8.08
CA LEU A 120 -20.24 -5.16 -8.48
C LEU A 120 -21.56 -5.06 -9.26
N ASP A 121 -22.46 -4.16 -8.87
CA ASP A 121 -23.71 -3.91 -9.58
C ASP A 121 -23.50 -3.34 -10.99
N GLU A 122 -22.45 -2.52 -11.17
CA GLU A 122 -22.05 -2.00 -12.49
C GLU A 122 -21.27 -3.02 -13.34
N THR A 123 -20.69 -4.04 -12.71
CA THR A 123 -19.84 -5.01 -13.40
C THR A 123 -20.69 -6.07 -14.11
N ASN A 124 -20.65 -6.07 -15.44
CA ASN A 124 -21.25 -7.13 -16.25
C ASN A 124 -20.32 -8.36 -16.34
N GLY A 125 -20.81 -9.52 -15.87
CA GLY A 125 -20.11 -10.81 -16.00
C GLY A 125 -19.57 -11.33 -14.67
N LYS A 126 -18.62 -12.28 -14.71
CA LYS A 126 -17.96 -12.77 -13.49
C LYS A 126 -16.91 -11.78 -13.04
N ALA A 127 -16.99 -11.32 -11.80
CA ALA A 127 -15.86 -10.73 -11.10
C ALA A 127 -14.83 -11.84 -10.82
N ILE A 128 -13.62 -11.72 -11.40
CA ILE A 128 -12.51 -12.70 -11.28
C ILE A 128 -11.33 -12.03 -10.59
#